data_AF-A0A521HM09-F1
#
_entry.id   AF-A0A521HM09-F1
#
_cell.length_a   1.000
_cell.length_b   1.000
_cell.length_c   1.000
_cell.angle_alpha   90.00
_cell.angle_beta   90.00
_cell.angle_gamma   90.00
#
_symmetry.space_group_name_H-M   'P 1'
#
loop_
_entity.id
_entity.type
_entity.pdbx_description
1 polymer ?
#
loop_
_entity_poly.entity_id
_entity_poly.type
_entity_poly.pdbx_seq_one_letter_code
_entity_poly.pdbx_strand_id
1 'polypeptide(L)'
;MKPLPIGWQSWSGAALIVVVNLIVLGGVWNNRNGGPQYTLELTERELRLPYDWRSDTNSDNSGLALELAWNVAEHKADLQEFPYNRLFNHQPDWLNAEKLLELGFVLPTGQPDQEDLGPNQRSQSREVWFLLEFDGESFRRELANAESRVSQMRASSATKPENHALEAAETNLSNLRKSESRLMLIDADRDPARLRKLHSSLPHVLLARGQIRAFWSGTHPSQSAYIGRVEFIQLSSINVAARWRPVFQAIPDAGLEAHPPRYRVTVAYGARHEPWIVDAAILAESKSSSASR
;
A
#
# COMPACT_ATOMS: atom_id res chain seq x y z
N MET A 1 -23.33 15.12 56.75
CA MET A 1 -22.68 14.63 55.51
C MET A 1 -21.77 15.73 54.99
N LYS A 2 -20.44 15.54 55.00
CA LYS A 2 -19.49 16.49 54.40
C LYS A 2 -19.37 16.19 52.90
N PRO A 3 -19.52 17.16 52.00
CA PRO A 3 -19.30 16.93 50.57
C PRO A 3 -17.82 16.65 50.33
N LEU A 4 -17.52 15.62 49.52
CA LEU A 4 -16.17 15.33 49.06
C LEU A 4 -15.67 16.51 48.18
N PRO A 5 -14.41 16.93 48.33
CA PRO A 5 -13.88 18.05 47.56
C PRO A 5 -13.72 17.63 46.09
N ILE A 6 -14.50 18.27 45.23
CA ILE A 6 -14.54 18.11 43.75
C ILE A 6 -13.19 18.44 43.07
N GLY A 7 -12.19 18.94 43.80
CA GLY A 7 -10.92 19.40 43.24
C GLY A 7 -9.93 18.32 42.80
N TRP A 8 -9.87 17.14 43.44
CA TRP A 8 -8.78 16.18 43.21
C TRP A 8 -8.92 15.35 41.92
N GLN A 9 -10.14 15.16 41.43
CA GLN A 9 -10.41 14.34 40.25
C GLN A 9 -10.00 15.06 38.94
N SER A 10 -10.10 16.39 38.90
CA SER A 10 -9.73 17.19 37.73
C SER A 10 -8.22 17.25 37.50
N TRP A 11 -7.41 17.29 38.57
CA TRP A 11 -5.94 17.31 38.46
C TRP A 11 -5.37 15.98 37.97
N SER A 12 -5.97 14.85 38.38
CA SER A 12 -5.58 13.52 37.89
C SER A 12 -5.85 13.37 36.38
N GLY A 13 -6.97 13.88 35.90
CA GLY A 13 -7.29 13.90 34.47
C GLY A 13 -6.30 14.77 33.67
N ALA A 14 -6.01 15.98 34.15
CA ALA A 14 -5.04 16.87 33.51
C ALA A 14 -3.62 16.27 33.49
N ALA A 15 -3.19 15.66 34.61
CA ALA A 15 -1.90 14.98 34.71
C ALA A 15 -1.80 13.82 33.71
N LEU A 16 -2.86 13.02 33.57
CA LEU A 16 -2.90 11.94 32.58
C LEU A 16 -2.75 12.48 31.15
N ILE A 17 -3.45 13.57 30.80
CA ILE A 17 -3.33 14.20 29.48
C ILE A 17 -1.89 14.65 29.23
N VAL A 18 -1.25 15.30 30.20
CA VAL A 18 0.15 15.74 30.06
C VAL A 18 1.08 14.54 29.86
N VAL A 19 0.95 13.49 30.66
CA VAL A 19 1.77 12.28 30.55
C VAL A 19 1.61 11.62 29.18
N VAL A 20 0.37 11.47 28.70
CA VAL A 20 0.10 10.89 27.38
C VAL A 20 0.73 11.73 26.26
N ASN A 21 0.60 13.06 26.32
CA ASN A 21 1.23 13.94 25.33
C ASN A 21 2.76 13.86 25.38
N LEU A 22 3.36 13.79 26.56
CA LEU A 22 4.80 13.60 26.71
C LEU A 22 5.28 12.27 26.11
N ILE A 23 4.51 11.19 26.28
CA ILE A 23 4.81 9.89 25.67
C ILE A 23 4.73 9.97 24.14
N VAL A 24 3.68 10.60 23.60
CA VAL A 24 3.51 10.77 22.15
C VAL A 24 4.63 11.62 21.55
N LEU A 25 4.92 12.78 22.15
CA LEU A 25 5.99 13.68 21.71
C LEU A 25 7.37 13.04 21.85
N GLY A 26 7.61 12.30 22.94
CA GLY A 26 8.83 11.52 23.12
C GLY A 26 8.99 10.45 22.04
N GLY A 27 7.90 9.81 21.63
CA GLY A 27 7.87 8.88 20.50
C GLY A 27 8.23 9.52 19.16
N VAL A 28 7.68 10.71 18.88
CA VAL A 28 8.01 11.49 17.67
C VAL A 28 9.46 11.95 17.69
N TRP A 29 9.92 12.45 18.83
CA TRP A 29 11.31 12.85 19.03
C TRP A 29 12.22 11.64 18.77
N ASN A 30 11.99 10.49 19.41
CA ASN A 30 12.78 9.29 19.17
C ASN A 30 12.74 8.81 17.71
N ASN A 31 11.59 8.91 17.03
CA ASN A 31 11.48 8.53 15.62
C ASN A 31 12.33 9.43 14.70
N ARG A 32 12.40 10.73 15.01
CA ARG A 32 13.09 11.74 14.17
C ARG A 32 14.52 12.06 14.62
N ASN A 33 14.86 11.73 15.87
CA ASN A 33 16.15 12.01 16.46
C ASN A 33 17.21 11.09 15.84
N GLY A 34 18.32 11.66 15.38
CA GLY A 34 19.34 10.96 14.58
C GLY A 34 19.17 11.08 13.06
N GLY A 35 18.14 11.78 12.58
CA GLY A 35 17.87 11.96 11.16
C GLY A 35 17.07 10.80 10.55
N PRO A 36 16.65 10.93 9.28
CA PRO A 36 15.92 9.86 8.60
C PRO A 36 16.83 8.65 8.35
N GLN A 37 16.33 7.43 8.59
CA GLN A 37 17.00 6.20 8.17
C GLN A 37 17.11 6.14 6.64
N TYR A 38 16.09 6.64 5.95
CA TYR A 38 16.07 6.84 4.51
C TYR A 38 15.01 7.87 4.12
N THR A 39 15.17 8.42 2.92
CA THR A 39 14.21 9.33 2.30
C THR A 39 13.82 8.78 0.94
N LEU A 40 12.55 8.92 0.59
CA LEU A 40 12.01 8.54 -0.72
C LEU A 40 11.28 9.74 -1.31
N GLU A 41 11.54 10.01 -2.59
CA GLU A 41 10.72 10.92 -3.37
C GLU A 41 9.60 10.12 -4.02
N LEU A 42 8.41 10.25 -3.46
CA LEU A 42 7.20 9.59 -3.91
C LEU A 42 6.37 10.56 -4.76
N THR A 43 5.55 10.01 -5.64
CA THR A 43 4.63 10.80 -6.46
C THR A 43 3.18 10.46 -6.12
N GLU A 44 2.25 11.13 -6.77
CA GLU A 44 0.83 10.78 -6.74
C GLU A 44 0.53 9.29 -7.03
N ARG A 45 1.43 8.59 -7.75
CA ARG A 45 1.31 7.15 -8.01
C ARG A 45 1.36 6.32 -6.73
N GLU A 46 2.19 6.73 -5.78
CA GLU A 46 2.46 6.02 -4.52
C GLU A 46 1.74 6.65 -3.32
N LEU A 47 1.47 7.95 -3.36
CA LEU A 47 0.75 8.68 -2.32
C LEU A 47 -0.44 9.36 -2.96
N ARG A 48 -1.62 8.75 -2.88
CA ARG A 48 -2.85 9.23 -3.54
C ARG A 48 -3.60 10.21 -2.66
N LEU A 49 -4.34 11.12 -3.29
CA LEU A 49 -5.34 11.92 -2.59
C LEU A 49 -6.55 11.02 -2.29
N PRO A 50 -7.17 11.12 -1.10
CA PRO A 50 -8.38 10.37 -0.79
C PRO A 50 -9.50 10.77 -1.75
N TYR A 51 -10.30 9.82 -2.23
CA TYR A 51 -11.33 10.06 -3.25
C TYR A 51 -12.29 11.21 -2.89
N ASP A 52 -12.69 11.34 -1.61
CA ASP A 52 -13.69 12.32 -1.15
C ASP A 52 -13.11 13.54 -0.42
N TRP A 53 -11.81 13.82 -0.55
CA TRP A 53 -11.15 14.87 0.25
C TRP A 53 -11.71 16.29 -0.01
N ARG A 54 -12.35 16.51 -1.17
CA ARG A 54 -12.99 17.78 -1.57
C ARG A 54 -14.50 17.86 -1.36
N SER A 55 -15.19 16.79 -0.98
CA SER A 55 -16.65 16.86 -0.85
C SER A 55 -17.05 17.89 0.23
N ASP A 56 -18.07 18.71 -0.03
CA ASP A 56 -18.56 19.76 0.89
C ASP A 56 -19.02 19.20 2.24
N THR A 57 -19.26 17.89 2.32
CA THR A 57 -19.49 17.11 3.55
C THR A 57 -18.26 16.99 4.46
N ASN A 58 -17.07 17.27 3.97
CA ASN A 58 -15.79 17.32 4.70
C ASN A 58 -15.35 18.76 5.00
N SER A 59 -16.30 19.71 5.06
CA SER A 59 -16.08 21.11 5.45
C SER A 59 -15.64 21.30 6.90
N ASP A 60 -15.67 20.22 7.71
CA ASP A 60 -14.88 20.17 8.93
C ASP A 60 -13.40 20.13 8.56
N ASN A 61 -12.56 20.92 9.25
CA ASN A 61 -11.10 20.97 9.14
C ASN A 61 -10.39 19.64 9.53
N SER A 62 -10.97 18.51 9.14
CA SER A 62 -10.44 17.16 9.19
C SER A 62 -9.07 17.13 8.50
N GLY A 63 -8.15 16.35 9.09
CA GLY A 63 -6.79 16.25 8.57
C GLY A 63 -6.80 15.69 7.15
N LEU A 64 -6.06 16.32 6.24
CA LEU A 64 -5.71 15.70 4.96
C LEU A 64 -4.65 14.62 5.24
N ALA A 65 -4.87 13.41 4.73
CA ALA A 65 -3.89 12.34 4.73
C ALA A 65 -3.76 11.77 3.32
N LEU A 66 -2.53 11.50 2.87
CA LEU A 66 -2.28 10.86 1.58
C LEU A 66 -2.28 9.35 1.77
N GLU A 67 -2.99 8.62 0.92
CA GLU A 67 -3.09 7.16 0.98
C GLU A 67 -1.88 6.51 0.32
N LEU A 68 -1.25 5.54 0.99
CA LEU A 68 -0.14 4.79 0.45
C LEU A 68 -0.67 3.73 -0.53
N ALA A 69 -0.42 3.93 -1.81
CA ALA A 69 -0.67 2.95 -2.85
C ALA A 69 0.56 2.04 -3.03
N TRP A 70 0.31 0.74 -3.14
CA TRP A 70 1.32 -0.29 -3.34
C TRP A 70 0.73 -1.41 -4.20
N ASN A 71 1.60 -2.18 -4.82
CA ASN A 71 1.24 -3.24 -5.75
C ASN A 71 1.91 -4.57 -5.39
N VAL A 72 1.34 -5.67 -5.88
CA VAL A 72 1.98 -6.99 -5.94
C VAL A 72 2.24 -7.34 -7.40
N ALA A 73 3.28 -8.13 -7.67
CA ALA A 73 3.52 -8.63 -9.03
C ALA A 73 2.34 -9.49 -9.49
N GLU A 74 1.98 -9.42 -10.77
CA GLU A 74 0.82 -10.16 -11.29
C GLU A 74 1.03 -11.67 -11.23
N HIS A 75 0.01 -12.38 -10.71
CA HIS A 75 -0.04 -13.83 -10.76
C HIS A 75 -0.36 -14.32 -12.18
N LYS A 76 0.43 -15.25 -12.71
CA LYS A 76 0.24 -15.76 -14.09
C LYS A 76 -1.11 -16.45 -14.32
N ALA A 77 -1.75 -17.00 -13.29
CA ALA A 77 -3.04 -17.69 -13.44
C ALA A 77 -4.23 -16.72 -13.56
N ASP A 78 -4.11 -15.49 -13.03
CA ASP A 78 -5.17 -14.45 -13.13
C ASP A 78 -5.35 -13.94 -14.58
N LEU A 79 -4.48 -14.37 -15.50
CA LEU A 79 -4.47 -13.97 -16.91
C LEU A 79 -5.55 -14.63 -17.77
N GLN A 80 -6.23 -15.68 -17.31
CA GLN A 80 -7.18 -16.44 -18.12
C GLN A 80 -8.66 -16.27 -17.75
N GLU A 81 -8.98 -15.95 -16.48
CA GLU A 81 -10.36 -16.09 -16.02
C GLU A 81 -11.10 -14.77 -15.73
N PHE A 82 -10.49 -13.74 -15.13
CA PHE A 82 -11.22 -12.48 -14.82
C PHE A 82 -10.33 -11.22 -14.78
N PRO A 83 -10.37 -10.34 -15.81
CA PRO A 83 -9.51 -9.15 -15.89
C PRO A 83 -9.80 -8.05 -14.84
N TYR A 84 -10.90 -8.15 -14.08
CA TYR A 84 -11.31 -7.16 -13.08
C TYR A 84 -10.72 -7.40 -11.67
N ASN A 85 -10.01 -8.51 -11.43
CA ASN A 85 -9.60 -8.91 -10.07
C ASN A 85 -8.34 -8.22 -9.54
N ARG A 86 -7.65 -7.38 -10.34
CA ARG A 86 -6.44 -6.64 -9.92
C ARG A 86 -6.67 -5.75 -8.69
N LEU A 87 -7.86 -5.18 -8.54
CA LEU A 87 -8.15 -4.20 -7.49
C LEU A 87 -8.27 -4.83 -6.09
N PHE A 88 -8.37 -6.16 -5.98
CA PHE A 88 -8.63 -6.84 -4.71
C PHE A 88 -7.67 -7.99 -4.39
N ASN A 89 -6.80 -8.40 -5.33
CA ASN A 89 -5.86 -9.49 -5.10
C ASN A 89 -4.55 -9.00 -4.51
N HIS A 90 -4.56 -8.75 -3.21
CA HIS A 90 -3.38 -8.57 -2.37
C HIS A 90 -2.66 -9.92 -2.08
N GLN A 91 -2.46 -10.74 -3.12
CA GLN A 91 -1.98 -12.11 -3.05
C GLN A 91 -0.73 -12.28 -3.92
N PRO A 92 0.47 -12.01 -3.39
CA PRO A 92 1.69 -12.16 -4.17
C PRO A 92 2.10 -13.63 -4.32
N ASP A 93 2.66 -14.00 -5.48
CA ASP A 93 3.11 -15.36 -5.81
C ASP A 93 4.10 -15.96 -4.79
N TRP A 94 4.95 -15.11 -4.21
CA TRP A 94 5.94 -15.52 -3.22
C TRP A 94 5.31 -15.91 -1.88
N LEU A 95 4.06 -15.52 -1.62
CA LEU A 95 3.33 -15.82 -0.38
C LEU A 95 2.57 -17.15 -0.48
N ASN A 96 3.34 -18.20 -0.76
CA ASN A 96 2.89 -19.57 -0.89
C ASN A 96 2.98 -20.34 0.45
N ALA A 97 2.61 -21.62 0.45
CA ALA A 97 2.61 -22.48 1.63
C ALA A 97 3.98 -22.53 2.35
N GLU A 98 5.09 -22.59 1.60
CA GLU A 98 6.45 -22.60 2.18
C GLU A 98 6.71 -21.30 2.95
N LYS A 99 6.42 -20.15 2.32
CA LYS A 99 6.57 -18.84 2.95
C LYS A 99 5.67 -18.69 4.18
N LEU A 100 4.44 -19.19 4.14
CA LEU A 100 3.54 -19.17 5.30
C LEU A 100 4.13 -19.97 6.48
N LEU A 101 4.73 -21.13 6.23
CA LEU A 101 5.41 -21.90 7.27
C LEU A 101 6.60 -21.11 7.86
N GLU A 102 7.41 -20.44 7.02
CA GLU A 102 8.50 -19.56 7.48
C GLU A 102 8.00 -18.41 8.37
N LEU A 103 6.82 -17.86 8.04
CA LEU A 103 6.14 -16.82 8.81
C LEU A 103 5.44 -17.36 10.07
N GLY A 104 5.57 -18.65 10.37
CA GLY A 104 5.05 -19.27 11.59
C GLY A 104 3.55 -19.56 11.53
N PHE A 105 2.97 -19.69 10.33
CA PHE A 105 1.65 -20.29 10.19
C PHE A 105 1.75 -21.81 10.42
N VAL A 106 0.72 -22.37 11.02
CA VAL A 106 0.53 -23.81 11.10
C VAL A 106 -0.53 -24.13 10.05
N LEU A 107 -0.12 -24.83 8.99
CA LEU A 107 -1.02 -25.19 7.89
C LEU A 107 -1.58 -26.59 8.15
N PRO A 108 -2.91 -26.78 8.15
CA PRO A 108 -3.52 -28.09 8.23
C PRO A 108 -3.03 -29.01 7.11
N THR A 109 -2.90 -30.30 7.40
CA THR A 109 -2.60 -31.33 6.40
C THR A 109 -3.87 -31.72 5.66
N GLY A 110 -3.89 -31.56 4.33
CA GLY A 110 -5.01 -31.94 3.48
C GLY A 110 -5.95 -30.77 3.14
N GLN A 111 -6.94 -31.07 2.29
CA GLN A 111 -8.00 -30.11 1.95
C GLN A 111 -8.89 -29.89 3.18
N PRO A 112 -9.22 -28.63 3.54
CA PRO A 112 -10.14 -28.37 4.63
C PRO A 112 -11.53 -28.96 4.32
N ASP A 113 -12.17 -29.57 5.32
CA ASP A 113 -13.53 -30.05 5.21
C ASP A 113 -14.49 -28.87 4.89
N GLN A 114 -15.58 -29.11 4.15
CA GLN A 114 -16.52 -28.03 3.79
C GLN A 114 -17.14 -27.33 5.02
N GLU A 115 -17.25 -28.04 6.15
CA GLU A 115 -17.68 -27.47 7.44
C GLU A 115 -16.57 -26.64 8.12
N ASP A 116 -15.30 -26.96 7.85
CA ASP A 116 -14.14 -26.18 8.30
C ASP A 116 -13.97 -24.87 7.52
N LEU A 117 -14.56 -24.74 6.33
CA LEU A 117 -14.56 -23.51 5.53
C LEU A 117 -15.48 -22.39 6.09
N GLY A 118 -16.16 -22.63 7.22
CA GLY A 118 -17.01 -21.64 7.89
C GLY A 118 -16.24 -20.43 8.45
N PRO A 119 -16.93 -19.36 8.89
CA PRO A 119 -16.32 -18.15 9.46
C PRO A 119 -15.43 -18.37 10.71
N ASN A 120 -15.40 -19.61 11.23
CA ASN A 120 -14.54 -20.06 12.32
C ASN A 120 -13.16 -20.57 11.87
N GLN A 121 -12.86 -20.68 10.57
CA GLN A 121 -11.49 -20.62 10.05
C GLN A 121 -10.95 -19.19 10.16
N ARG A 122 -10.89 -18.70 11.41
CA ARG A 122 -10.07 -17.57 11.86
C ARG A 122 -8.60 -17.99 11.78
N SER A 123 -8.16 -18.38 10.57
CA SER A 123 -6.79 -18.63 10.19
C SER A 123 -5.98 -17.44 10.68
N GLN A 124 -5.16 -17.70 11.69
CA GLN A 124 -4.57 -16.71 12.57
C GLN A 124 -3.86 -15.64 11.75
N SER A 125 -4.46 -14.45 11.61
CA SER A 125 -3.76 -13.32 11.03
C SER A 125 -2.45 -13.13 11.79
N ARG A 126 -1.34 -13.06 11.07
CA ARG A 126 -0.02 -12.88 11.66
C ARG A 126 0.48 -11.49 11.36
N GLU A 127 0.92 -10.79 12.41
CA GLU A 127 1.71 -9.58 12.23
C GLU A 127 3.06 -9.92 11.64
N VAL A 128 3.43 -9.17 10.59
CA VAL A 128 4.69 -9.29 9.88
C VAL A 128 5.23 -7.91 9.53
N TRP A 129 6.50 -7.88 9.17
CA TRP A 129 7.13 -6.79 8.46
C TRP A 129 7.14 -7.12 6.97
N PHE A 130 6.66 -6.18 6.19
CA PHE A 130 6.68 -6.18 4.74
C PHE A 130 7.88 -5.39 4.22
N LEU A 131 8.45 -5.88 3.13
CA LEU A 131 9.45 -5.17 2.34
C LEU A 131 8.82 -4.73 1.03
N LEU A 132 8.77 -3.42 0.81
CA LEU A 132 8.33 -2.84 -0.44
C LEU A 132 9.52 -2.23 -1.18
N GLU A 133 9.72 -2.67 -2.42
CA GLU A 133 10.73 -2.13 -3.34
C GLU A 133 10.13 -0.95 -4.10
N PHE A 134 10.80 0.21 -4.05
CA PHE A 134 10.37 1.38 -4.81
C PHE A 134 11.15 1.50 -6.12
N ASP A 135 10.42 1.53 -7.24
CA ASP A 135 10.96 1.79 -8.59
C ASP A 135 12.13 0.87 -8.98
N GLY A 136 12.06 -0.39 -8.51
CA GLY A 136 13.14 -1.35 -8.63
C GLY A 136 12.96 -2.37 -9.75
N GLU A 137 13.60 -3.53 -9.60
CA GLU A 137 13.53 -4.59 -10.61
C GLU A 137 12.13 -5.19 -10.73
N SER A 138 11.42 -5.35 -9.62
CA SER A 138 10.10 -5.98 -9.61
C SER A 138 9.09 -5.17 -10.42
N PHE A 139 9.11 -3.84 -10.30
CA PHE A 139 8.26 -2.95 -11.09
C PHE A 139 8.64 -2.97 -12.58
N ARG A 140 9.94 -2.93 -12.89
CA ARG A 140 10.43 -3.00 -14.28
C ARG A 140 10.05 -4.32 -14.95
N ARG A 141 10.09 -5.43 -14.22
CA ARG A 141 9.65 -6.74 -14.69
C ARG A 141 8.15 -6.76 -14.99
N GLU A 142 7.34 -6.17 -14.12
CA GLU A 142 5.89 -6.04 -14.33
C GLU A 142 5.58 -5.23 -15.61
N LEU A 143 6.26 -4.10 -15.78
CA LEU A 143 6.12 -3.27 -16.97
C LEU A 143 6.51 -4.05 -18.25
N ALA A 144 7.64 -4.74 -18.24
CA ALA A 144 8.10 -5.54 -19.38
C ALA A 144 7.13 -6.68 -19.72
N ASN A 145 6.54 -7.33 -18.69
CA ASN A 145 5.53 -8.38 -18.87
C ASN A 145 4.25 -7.81 -19.53
N ALA A 146 3.77 -6.65 -19.07
CA ALA A 146 2.62 -5.98 -19.66
C ALA A 146 2.88 -5.57 -21.12
N GLU A 147 4.06 -5.03 -21.43
CA GLU A 147 4.47 -4.66 -22.79
C GLU A 147 4.52 -5.87 -23.73
N SER A 148 5.13 -6.96 -23.28
CA SER A 148 5.21 -8.20 -24.05
C SER A 148 3.82 -8.77 -24.34
N ARG A 149 2.92 -8.75 -23.35
CA ARG A 149 1.54 -9.22 -23.48
C ARG A 149 0.75 -8.42 -24.51
N VAL A 150 0.77 -7.09 -24.42
CA VAL A 150 0.11 -6.21 -25.40
C VAL A 150 0.66 -6.49 -26.80
N SER A 151 1.97 -6.65 -26.94
CA SER A 151 2.62 -6.95 -28.22
C SER A 151 2.16 -8.30 -28.82
N GLN A 152 2.12 -9.35 -28.00
CA GLN A 152 1.63 -10.68 -28.41
C GLN A 152 0.14 -10.66 -28.77
N MET A 153 -0.68 -9.97 -27.98
CA MET A 153 -2.12 -9.84 -28.24
C MET A 153 -2.37 -9.05 -29.53
N ARG A 154 -1.65 -7.96 -29.79
CA ARG A 154 -1.76 -7.23 -31.07
C ARG A 154 -1.42 -8.12 -32.27
N ALA A 155 -0.35 -8.89 -32.17
CA ALA A 155 0.07 -9.80 -33.25
C ALA A 155 -0.99 -10.88 -33.54
N SER A 156 -1.66 -11.40 -32.51
CA SER A 156 -2.71 -12.43 -32.66
C SER A 156 -4.11 -11.88 -32.97
N SER A 157 -4.33 -10.57 -32.79
CA SER A 157 -5.64 -9.92 -32.95
C SER A 157 -5.88 -9.31 -34.33
N ALA A 158 -4.93 -9.42 -35.27
CA ALA A 158 -5.01 -8.81 -36.60
C ALA A 158 -6.25 -9.21 -37.44
N THR A 159 -7.05 -10.18 -36.96
CA THR A 159 -8.23 -10.72 -37.66
C THR A 159 -9.56 -10.44 -36.95
N LYS A 160 -9.60 -9.72 -35.81
CA LYS A 160 -10.84 -9.41 -35.08
C LYS A 160 -11.10 -7.90 -35.00
N PRO A 161 -12.26 -7.40 -35.48
CA PRO A 161 -12.60 -5.96 -35.45
C PRO A 161 -12.71 -5.38 -34.04
N GLU A 162 -13.14 -6.18 -33.07
CA GLU A 162 -13.24 -5.80 -31.66
C GLU A 162 -12.52 -6.84 -30.80
N ASN A 163 -11.60 -6.36 -29.95
CA ASN A 163 -10.93 -7.20 -28.97
C ASN A 163 -10.81 -6.48 -27.62
N HIS A 164 -11.86 -6.58 -26.81
CA HIS A 164 -11.89 -6.01 -25.45
C HIS A 164 -10.76 -6.50 -24.55
N ALA A 165 -10.24 -7.72 -24.77
CA ALA A 165 -9.10 -8.21 -23.99
C ALA A 165 -7.81 -7.44 -24.33
N LEU A 166 -7.60 -7.09 -25.61
CA LEU A 166 -6.48 -6.25 -26.03
C LEU A 166 -6.64 -4.83 -25.48
N GLU A 167 -7.83 -4.25 -25.59
CA GLU A 167 -8.14 -2.92 -25.04
C GLU A 167 -7.88 -2.85 -23.52
N ALA A 168 -8.30 -3.87 -22.76
CA ALA A 168 -8.03 -3.97 -21.33
C ALA A 168 -6.52 -4.10 -21.02
N ALA A 169 -5.77 -4.85 -21.83
CA ALA A 169 -4.32 -4.98 -21.69
C ALA A 169 -3.59 -3.66 -21.99
N GLU A 170 -4.03 -2.93 -23.02
CA GLU A 170 -3.49 -1.61 -23.37
C GLU A 170 -3.80 -0.57 -22.29
N THR A 171 -5.02 -0.58 -21.77
CA THR A 171 -5.43 0.28 -20.65
C THR A 171 -4.57 0.01 -19.42
N ASN A 172 -4.35 -1.26 -19.07
CA ASN A 172 -3.48 -1.62 -17.96
C ASN A 172 -2.03 -1.16 -18.19
N LEU A 173 -1.47 -1.36 -19.38
CA LEU A 173 -0.13 -0.88 -19.69
C LEU A 173 -0.04 0.66 -19.58
N SER A 174 -1.09 1.37 -19.99
CA SER A 174 -1.19 2.83 -19.81
C SER A 174 -1.21 3.20 -18.32
N ASN A 175 -1.99 2.51 -17.50
CA ASN A 175 -2.04 2.72 -16.04
C ASN A 175 -0.68 2.45 -15.40
N LEU A 176 -0.04 1.31 -15.71
CA LEU A 176 1.29 0.95 -15.22
C LEU A 176 2.34 2.03 -15.54
N ARG A 177 2.25 2.65 -16.71
CA ARG A 177 3.17 3.73 -17.11
C ARG A 177 2.90 5.06 -16.39
N LYS A 178 1.63 5.39 -16.14
CA LYS A 178 1.23 6.75 -15.76
C LYS A 178 0.83 6.91 -14.29
N SER A 179 0.04 5.97 -13.75
CA SER A 179 -0.72 6.18 -12.52
C SER A 179 -0.58 5.07 -11.46
N GLU A 180 -0.18 3.85 -11.85
CA GLU A 180 -0.01 2.77 -10.88
C GLU A 180 1.21 2.97 -9.99
N SER A 181 1.11 2.54 -8.74
CA SER A 181 2.24 2.63 -7.80
C SER A 181 3.45 1.84 -8.29
N ARG A 182 4.65 2.41 -8.16
CA ARG A 182 5.92 1.70 -8.37
C ARG A 182 6.42 0.99 -7.11
N LEU A 183 5.65 1.08 -6.03
CA LEU A 183 5.96 0.47 -4.75
C LEU A 183 5.47 -0.98 -4.76
N MET A 184 6.40 -1.91 -4.94
CA MET A 184 6.10 -3.34 -5.11
C MET A 184 6.33 -4.09 -3.80
N LEU A 185 5.34 -4.81 -3.32
CA LEU A 185 5.48 -5.71 -2.19
C LEU A 185 6.18 -7.00 -2.61
N ILE A 186 7.40 -7.22 -2.13
CA ILE A 186 8.29 -8.27 -2.64
C ILE A 186 8.61 -9.37 -1.63
N ASP A 187 8.49 -9.10 -0.33
CA ASP A 187 8.76 -10.09 0.70
C ASP A 187 8.14 -9.70 2.05
N ALA A 188 8.11 -10.65 2.99
CA ALA A 188 7.74 -10.45 4.37
C ALA A 188 8.58 -11.29 5.34
N ASP A 189 8.74 -10.79 6.56
CA ASP A 189 9.40 -11.49 7.66
C ASP A 189 8.79 -11.11 9.01
N ARG A 190 9.04 -11.92 10.04
CA ARG A 190 8.71 -11.56 11.43
C ARG A 190 9.77 -10.66 12.05
N ASP A 191 10.99 -10.68 11.53
CA ASP A 191 12.12 -9.87 11.98
C ASP A 191 12.52 -8.84 10.90
N PRO A 192 12.33 -7.53 11.13
CA PRO A 192 12.67 -6.49 10.17
C PRO A 192 14.18 -6.38 9.92
N ALA A 193 15.02 -6.73 10.90
CA ALA A 193 16.47 -6.70 10.74
C ALA A 193 16.94 -7.83 9.83
N ARG A 194 16.37 -9.03 9.98
CA ARG A 194 16.61 -10.16 9.07
C ARG A 194 16.16 -9.82 7.66
N LEU A 195 14.95 -9.26 7.52
CA LEU A 195 14.40 -8.85 6.23
C LEU A 195 15.31 -7.84 5.53
N ARG A 196 15.77 -6.80 6.25
CA ARG A 196 16.67 -5.80 5.69
C ARG A 196 18.03 -6.38 5.32
N LYS A 197 18.55 -7.32 6.11
CA LYS A 197 19.84 -7.99 5.83
C LYS A 197 19.75 -8.86 4.58
N LEU A 198 18.67 -9.64 4.44
CA LEU A 198 18.42 -10.51 3.29
C LEU A 198 18.38 -9.70 1.99
N HIS A 199 17.76 -8.51 2.05
CA HIS A 199 17.60 -7.60 0.93
C HIS A 199 18.51 -6.37 1.02
N SER A 200 19.75 -6.56 1.50
CA SER A 200 20.71 -5.48 1.70
C SER A 200 21.22 -4.85 0.41
N SER A 201 21.18 -5.60 -0.70
CA SER A 201 21.55 -5.11 -2.03
C SER A 201 20.47 -4.26 -2.68
N LEU A 202 19.22 -4.30 -2.19
CA LEU A 202 18.13 -3.54 -2.79
C LEU A 202 18.20 -2.06 -2.39
N PRO A 203 18.30 -1.15 -3.38
CA PRO A 203 18.17 0.28 -3.13
C PRO A 203 16.69 0.63 -2.88
N HIS A 204 16.44 1.74 -2.19
CA HIS A 204 15.10 2.34 -2.05
C HIS A 204 14.00 1.37 -1.59
N VAL A 205 14.20 0.72 -0.45
CA VAL A 205 13.18 -0.14 0.16
C VAL A 205 12.45 0.55 1.29
N LEU A 206 11.19 0.20 1.46
CA LEU A 206 10.34 0.58 2.57
C LEU A 206 10.04 -0.65 3.42
N LEU A 207 10.23 -0.54 4.73
CA LEU A 207 9.73 -1.51 5.70
C LEU A 207 8.42 -1.00 6.29
N ALA A 208 7.39 -1.85 6.27
CA ALA A 208 6.10 -1.52 6.85
C ALA A 208 5.55 -2.70 7.64
N ARG A 209 4.90 -2.43 8.78
CA ARG A 209 4.16 -3.47 9.51
C ARG A 209 2.85 -3.76 8.81
N GLY A 210 2.35 -4.97 8.97
CA GLY A 210 0.98 -5.29 8.57
C GLY A 210 0.62 -6.71 8.93
N GLN A 211 -0.44 -7.23 8.31
CA GLN A 211 -0.97 -8.54 8.61
C GLN A 211 -1.17 -9.39 7.36
N ILE A 212 -0.85 -10.67 7.50
CA ILE A 212 -1.12 -11.70 6.51
C ILE A 212 -2.15 -12.66 7.09
N ARG A 213 -3.06 -13.14 6.24
CA ARG A 213 -3.93 -14.28 6.51
C ARG A 213 -3.61 -15.41 5.54
N ALA A 214 -3.51 -16.63 6.06
CA ALA A 214 -3.48 -17.85 5.25
C ALA A 214 -4.91 -18.30 4.93
N PHE A 215 -5.14 -18.75 3.70
CA PHE A 215 -6.40 -19.37 3.30
C PHE A 215 -6.15 -20.46 2.25
N TRP A 216 -7.08 -21.39 2.14
CA TRP A 216 -7.05 -22.43 1.12
C TRP A 216 -7.52 -21.86 -0.22
N SER A 217 -6.71 -22.00 -1.27
CA SER A 217 -7.05 -21.60 -2.63
C SER A 217 -7.06 -22.82 -3.53
N GLY A 218 -8.10 -22.95 -4.36
CA GLY A 218 -8.26 -24.03 -5.34
C GLY A 218 -9.54 -24.84 -5.16
N THR A 219 -10.17 -25.17 -6.29
CA THR A 219 -11.35 -26.05 -6.40
C THR A 219 -10.99 -27.46 -6.87
N HIS A 220 -9.75 -27.68 -7.36
CA HIS A 220 -9.27 -28.95 -7.92
C HIS A 220 -8.06 -29.51 -7.16
N PRO A 221 -8.04 -30.81 -6.79
CA PRO A 221 -7.00 -31.40 -5.93
C PRO A 221 -5.53 -31.23 -6.39
N SER A 222 -5.29 -31.05 -7.68
CA SER A 222 -3.94 -30.85 -8.24
C SER A 222 -3.45 -29.39 -8.24
N GLN A 223 -4.33 -28.44 -7.93
CA GLN A 223 -4.04 -27.00 -7.90
C GLN A 223 -4.35 -26.37 -6.55
N SER A 224 -4.96 -27.14 -5.62
CA SER A 224 -5.33 -26.62 -4.33
C SER A 224 -4.15 -26.55 -3.36
N ALA A 225 -3.91 -25.37 -2.80
CA ALA A 225 -2.84 -25.11 -1.84
C ALA A 225 -3.21 -23.99 -0.88
N TYR A 226 -2.53 -23.95 0.27
CA TYR A 226 -2.55 -22.77 1.13
C TYR A 226 -1.76 -21.64 0.50
N ILE A 227 -2.38 -20.47 0.39
CA ILE A 227 -1.75 -19.23 -0.04
C ILE A 227 -2.07 -18.12 0.97
N GLY A 228 -1.22 -17.10 1.01
CA GLY A 228 -1.47 -15.95 1.87
C GLY A 228 -2.08 -14.78 1.12
N ARG A 229 -2.85 -13.99 1.86
CA ARG A 229 -3.36 -12.69 1.45
C ARG A 229 -2.87 -11.65 2.45
N VAL A 230 -2.41 -10.52 1.93
CA VAL A 230 -2.12 -9.33 2.75
C VAL A 230 -3.45 -8.69 3.11
N GLU A 231 -3.73 -8.57 4.41
CA GLU A 231 -4.97 -7.97 4.90
C GLU A 231 -4.89 -6.46 4.96
N PHE A 232 -3.79 -5.95 5.49
CA PHE A 232 -3.49 -4.52 5.50
C PHE A 232 -2.00 -4.29 5.73
N ILE A 233 -1.55 -3.11 5.30
CA ILE A 233 -0.29 -2.51 5.70
C ILE A 233 -0.63 -1.38 6.67
N GLN A 234 -0.04 -1.40 7.86
CA GLN A 234 -0.32 -0.46 8.95
C GLN A 234 0.00 1.00 8.56
N LEU A 235 0.87 1.18 7.57
CA LEU A 235 1.15 2.47 6.95
C LEU A 235 0.23 2.74 5.76
N SER A 236 -1.09 2.78 5.98
CA SER A 236 -2.05 3.01 4.91
C SER A 236 -2.16 4.48 4.49
N SER A 237 -1.76 5.41 5.35
CA SER A 237 -1.79 6.84 5.02
C SER A 237 -0.75 7.68 5.78
N ILE A 238 -0.44 8.85 5.22
CA ILE A 238 0.49 9.84 5.79
C ILE A 238 -0.24 11.16 5.97
N ASN A 239 -0.33 11.63 7.21
CA ASN A 239 -0.94 12.92 7.53
C ASN A 239 -0.17 14.10 6.91
N VAL A 240 -0.90 15.02 6.29
CA VAL A 240 -0.38 16.25 5.68
C VAL A 240 -0.39 17.38 6.69
N ALA A 241 0.81 17.77 7.14
CA ALA A 241 0.98 18.93 8.00
C ALA A 241 0.44 20.20 7.33
N ALA A 242 -0.11 21.13 8.12
CA ALA A 242 -0.79 22.33 7.63
C ALA A 242 0.01 23.11 6.58
N ARG A 243 1.34 23.21 6.74
CA ARG A 243 2.25 23.90 5.81
C ARG A 243 2.24 23.34 4.38
N TRP A 244 1.88 22.07 4.20
CA TRP A 244 1.87 21.39 2.90
C TRP A 244 0.48 21.35 2.25
N ARG A 245 -0.58 21.67 3.00
CA ARG A 245 -1.96 21.65 2.48
C ARG A 245 -2.16 22.48 1.21
N PRO A 246 -1.58 23.70 1.07
CA PRO A 246 -1.76 24.50 -0.14
C PRO A 246 -1.28 23.81 -1.43
N VAL A 247 -0.28 22.93 -1.34
CA VAL A 247 0.24 22.16 -2.49
C VAL A 247 -0.85 21.27 -3.08
N PHE A 248 -1.53 20.51 -2.22
CA PHE A 248 -2.57 19.56 -2.62
C PHE A 248 -3.90 20.25 -2.95
N GLN A 249 -4.20 21.36 -2.27
CA GLN A 249 -5.39 22.16 -2.55
C GLN A 249 -5.43 22.77 -3.94
N ALA A 250 -4.27 22.97 -4.56
CA ALA A 250 -4.14 23.50 -5.92
C ALA A 250 -4.22 22.42 -7.02
N ILE A 251 -4.22 21.12 -6.67
CA ILE A 251 -4.31 20.04 -7.64
C ILE A 251 -5.78 19.87 -8.07
N PRO A 252 -6.15 19.97 -9.35
CA PRO A 252 -7.54 19.78 -9.79
C PRO A 252 -8.03 18.35 -9.52
N ASP A 253 -9.33 18.08 -9.59
CA ASP A 253 -9.78 16.69 -9.56
C ASP A 253 -9.38 15.99 -10.87
N ALA A 254 -8.77 14.82 -10.74
CA ALA A 254 -8.55 13.95 -11.88
C ALA A 254 -9.77 13.04 -12.00
N GLY A 255 -10.32 12.92 -13.20
CA GLY A 255 -11.30 11.87 -13.49
C GLY A 255 -10.71 10.47 -13.34
N LEU A 256 -11.46 9.46 -13.74
CA LEU A 256 -11.07 8.05 -13.60
C LEU A 256 -9.98 7.59 -14.60
N GLU A 257 -9.54 8.47 -15.51
CA GLU A 257 -8.56 8.14 -16.54
C GLU A 257 -7.11 8.18 -16.03
N ALA A 258 -6.26 7.36 -16.64
CA ALA A 258 -4.83 7.34 -16.32
C ALA A 258 -4.14 8.66 -16.69
N HIS A 259 -3.60 9.34 -15.69
CA HIS A 259 -2.88 10.60 -15.86
C HIS A 259 -1.46 10.49 -15.27
N PRO A 260 -0.49 11.26 -15.79
CA PRO A 260 0.81 11.39 -15.15
C PRO A 260 0.66 11.98 -13.73
N PRO A 261 1.62 11.74 -12.83
CA PRO A 261 1.60 12.29 -11.48
C PRO A 261 1.66 13.82 -11.52
N ARG A 262 0.87 14.47 -10.66
CA ARG A 262 0.73 15.93 -10.65
C ARG A 262 1.52 16.60 -9.51
N TYR A 263 1.99 15.82 -8.56
CA TYR A 263 2.80 16.28 -7.44
C TYR A 263 3.83 15.22 -7.05
N ARG A 264 4.86 15.70 -6.34
CA ARG A 264 5.85 14.89 -5.65
C ARG A 264 5.84 15.21 -4.16
N VAL A 265 6.22 14.24 -3.36
CA VAL A 265 6.32 14.32 -1.91
C VAL A 265 7.59 13.61 -1.49
N THR A 266 8.50 14.33 -0.82
CA THR A 266 9.64 13.70 -0.17
C THR A 266 9.21 13.24 1.21
N VAL A 267 9.32 11.94 1.45
CA VAL A 267 8.97 11.28 2.70
C VAL A 267 10.22 10.77 3.38
N ALA A 268 10.38 11.12 4.65
CA ALA A 268 11.42 10.61 5.52
C ALA A 268 10.87 9.49 6.40
N TYR A 269 11.67 8.45 6.61
CA TYR A 269 11.35 7.32 7.49
C TYR A 269 12.31 7.29 8.68
N GLY A 270 11.74 7.24 9.88
CA GLY A 270 12.51 7.35 11.12
C GLY A 270 12.86 6.01 11.76
N ALA A 271 13.38 6.09 12.98
CA ALA A 271 13.81 4.92 13.76
C ALA A 271 12.69 3.90 14.02
N ARG A 272 11.42 4.33 13.99
CA ARG A 272 10.24 3.48 14.19
C ARG A 272 9.58 3.07 12.87
N HIS A 273 10.20 3.36 11.73
CA HIS A 273 9.61 3.20 10.39
C HIS A 273 8.31 4.00 10.18
N GLU A 274 8.06 5.00 11.03
CA GLU A 274 6.94 5.93 10.89
C GLU A 274 7.37 7.10 9.99
N PRO A 275 6.65 7.37 8.88
CA PRO A 275 7.03 8.41 7.94
C PRO A 275 6.58 9.80 8.36
N TRP A 276 7.23 10.82 7.79
CA TRP A 276 6.72 12.18 7.75
C TRP A 276 7.13 12.90 6.47
N ILE A 277 6.29 13.86 6.05
CA ILE A 277 6.54 14.69 4.88
C ILE A 277 7.61 15.74 5.20
N VAL A 278 8.73 15.70 4.46
CA VAL A 278 9.79 16.70 4.54
C VAL A 278 9.70 17.74 3.44
N ASP A 279 9.15 17.39 2.28
CA ASP A 279 8.89 18.31 1.17
C ASP A 279 7.65 17.88 0.36
N ALA A 280 6.96 18.84 -0.26
CA ALA A 280 5.89 18.57 -1.21
C ALA A 280 5.81 19.68 -2.27
N ALA A 281 5.65 19.31 -3.54
CA ALA A 281 5.60 20.25 -4.64
C ALA A 281 4.72 19.76 -5.81
N ILE A 282 4.10 20.70 -6.51
CA ILE A 282 3.37 20.46 -7.76
C ILE A 282 4.39 20.22 -8.88
N LEU A 283 4.15 19.22 -9.72
CA LEU A 283 4.98 18.90 -10.89
C LEU A 283 4.60 19.79 -12.08
N ALA A 284 5.59 20.28 -12.82
CA ALA A 284 5.41 21.31 -13.85
C ALA A 284 4.45 20.92 -14.99
N GLU A 285 4.35 19.62 -15.33
CA GLU A 285 3.43 19.12 -16.36
C GLU A 285 1.95 19.34 -16.01
N SER A 286 1.60 19.42 -14.71
CA SER A 286 0.22 19.66 -14.28
C SER A 286 -0.28 21.08 -14.56
N LYS A 287 0.62 22.04 -14.82
CA LYS A 287 0.24 23.43 -15.14
C LYS A 287 -0.22 23.61 -16.60
N SER A 288 0.12 22.67 -17.49
CA SER A 288 -0.18 22.79 -18.92
C SER A 288 -1.60 22.35 -19.30
N SER A 289 -2.20 21.42 -18.53
CA SER A 289 -3.54 20.89 -18.78
C SER A 289 -4.67 21.89 -18.45
N SER A 290 -4.39 22.93 -17.65
CA SER A 290 -5.37 23.98 -17.32
C SER A 290 -5.51 25.07 -18.39
N ALA A 291 -4.71 25.04 -19.47
CA ALA A 291 -4.73 26.07 -20.52
C ALA A 291 -5.53 25.65 -21.77
N SER A 292 -6.14 24.45 -21.78
CA SER A 292 -6.98 23.96 -22.87
C SER A 292 -8.40 23.64 -22.38
N ARG A 293 -9.14 24.68 -21.99
CA ARG A 293 -10.60 24.69 -21.98
C ARG A 293 -11.09 26.07 -22.39
#